data_AF-A0A838FP99-F1
#
_entry.id   AF-A0A838FP99-F1
#
_cell.length_a   1.000
_cell.length_b   1.000
_cell.length_c   1.000
_cell.angle_alpha   90.00
_cell.angle_beta   90.00
_cell.angle_gamma   90.00
#
_symmetry.space_group_name_H-M   'P 1'
#
loop_
_entity.id
_entity.type
_entity.pdbx_description
1 polymer ?
#
loop_
_entity_poly.entity_id
_entity_poly.type
_entity_poly.pdbx_seq_one_letter_code
_entity_poly.pdbx_strand_id
1 'polypeptide(L)'
;VDEADDEALRHLLGRLQPPHYLSLMAYVEGSAELDRASEGLRVAVRDATCAATTFGYGPRFLHSTGQLHKGGPPTGVFLQLLHDGPEDVEVPGAGYTFSTLKNAQAAGDLETLRSHGLPAERVRLEGDPVEALERLTERVRSLL
;
A
#
# COMPACT_ATOMS: atom_id res chain seq x y z
N VAL A 1 -9.58 -10.28 4.31
CA VAL A 1 -8.88 -9.77 3.12
C VAL A 1 -7.53 -10.44 3.04
N ASP A 2 -7.18 -11.02 1.89
CA ASP A 2 -5.97 -11.84 1.74
C ASP A 2 -4.73 -10.99 1.44
N GLU A 3 -3.57 -11.49 1.85
CA GLU A 3 -2.25 -10.92 1.51
C GLU A 3 -1.80 -11.41 0.13
N ALA A 4 -1.04 -10.58 -0.58
CA ALA A 4 -0.58 -10.86 -1.93
C ALA A 4 0.59 -11.84 -1.95
N ASP A 5 0.41 -12.93 -2.69
CA ASP A 5 1.52 -13.80 -3.10
C ASP A 5 2.24 -13.22 -4.34
N ASP A 6 3.25 -13.96 -4.84
CA ASP A 6 4.01 -13.54 -6.01
C ASP A 6 3.17 -13.45 -7.28
N GLU A 7 2.13 -14.28 -7.41
CA GLU A 7 1.26 -14.29 -8.59
C GLU A 7 0.36 -13.06 -8.60
N ALA A 8 -0.27 -12.75 -7.46
CA ALA A 8 -1.06 -11.54 -7.27
C ALA A 8 -0.21 -10.28 -7.51
N LEU A 9 1.03 -10.25 -6.98
CA LEU A 9 1.94 -9.13 -7.22
C LEU A 9 2.35 -9.01 -8.69
N ARG A 10 2.71 -10.11 -9.38
CA ARG A 10 3.00 -10.06 -10.83
C ARG A 10 1.80 -9.54 -11.62
N HIS A 11 0.61 -10.04 -11.32
CA HIS A 11 -0.61 -9.61 -12.00
C HIS A 11 -0.90 -8.12 -11.77
N LEU A 12 -0.71 -7.62 -10.54
CA LEU A 12 -0.86 -6.20 -10.20
C LEU A 12 0.17 -5.35 -10.95
N LEU A 13 1.46 -5.72 -10.87
CA LEU A 13 2.58 -4.98 -11.45
C LEU A 13 2.52 -4.96 -12.98
N GLY A 14 2.06 -6.04 -13.62
CA GLY A 14 1.88 -6.13 -15.07
C GLY A 14 0.84 -5.15 -15.65
N ARG A 15 0.07 -4.45 -14.80
CA ARG A 15 -0.83 -3.36 -15.22
C ARG A 15 -0.11 -2.02 -15.41
N LEU A 16 1.10 -1.89 -14.86
CA LEU A 16 1.81 -0.60 -14.79
C LEU A 16 2.48 -0.27 -16.12
N GLN A 17 1.98 0.79 -16.73
CA GLN A 17 2.51 1.48 -17.91
C GLN A 17 1.76 2.81 -18.02
N PRO A 18 2.32 3.87 -18.63
CA PRO A 18 1.56 5.09 -18.90
C PRO A 18 0.24 4.77 -19.65
N PRO A 19 -0.93 5.33 -19.23
CA PRO A 19 -1.12 6.38 -18.23
C PRO A 19 -1.41 5.87 -16.80
N HIS A 20 -1.22 4.58 -16.51
CA HIS A 20 -1.41 4.01 -15.18
C HIS A 20 -0.34 4.50 -14.20
N TYR A 21 -0.70 4.55 -12.92
CA TYR A 21 0.20 4.91 -11.83
C TYR A 21 0.08 3.90 -10.69
N LEU A 22 1.19 3.67 -9.98
CA LEU A 22 1.18 2.92 -8.73
C LEU A 22 0.94 3.88 -7.56
N SER A 23 0.01 3.55 -6.68
CA SER A 23 -0.12 4.19 -5.37
C SER A 23 0.27 3.22 -4.26
N LEU A 24 1.29 3.59 -3.49
CA LEU A 24 1.67 2.91 -2.26
C LEU A 24 0.87 3.50 -1.09
N MET A 25 0.03 2.69 -0.47
CA MET A 25 -0.89 3.09 0.60
C MET A 25 -0.44 2.50 1.93
N ALA A 26 0.27 3.27 2.74
CA ALA A 26 1.00 2.74 3.89
C ALA A 26 0.26 2.94 5.22
N TYR A 27 -0.27 1.86 5.78
CA TYR A 27 -0.90 1.78 7.11
C TYR A 27 0.11 1.28 8.15
N VAL A 28 1.17 2.07 8.31
CA VAL A 28 2.38 1.75 9.07
C VAL A 28 2.81 3.00 9.86
N GLU A 29 3.65 2.84 10.86
CA GLU A 29 4.24 3.98 11.56
C GLU A 29 5.23 4.72 10.64
N GLY A 30 5.10 6.04 10.56
CA GLY A 30 5.91 6.86 9.67
C GLY A 30 7.27 7.19 10.25
N SER A 31 8.32 7.09 9.43
CA SER A 31 9.68 7.48 9.79
C SER A 31 10.45 7.96 8.56
N ALA A 32 11.55 8.69 8.76
CA ALA A 32 12.40 9.16 7.67
C ALA A 32 13.11 7.99 6.95
N GLU A 33 13.36 6.90 7.67
CA GLU A 33 13.90 5.64 7.16
C GLU A 33 12.88 4.97 6.23
N LEU A 34 11.62 4.91 6.66
CA LEU A 34 10.56 4.31 5.87
C LEU A 34 10.24 5.15 4.63
N ASP A 35 10.27 6.49 4.74
CA ASP A 35 10.14 7.39 3.59
C ASP A 35 11.21 7.07 2.54
N ARG A 36 12.47 6.91 2.96
CA ARG A 36 13.59 6.52 2.08
C ARG A 36 13.42 5.13 1.46
N ALA A 37 13.01 4.14 2.25
CA ALA A 37 12.76 2.80 1.75
C ALA A 37 11.60 2.78 0.74
N SER A 38 10.55 3.58 0.97
CA SER A 38 9.41 3.73 0.05
C SER A 38 9.84 4.36 -1.28
N GLU A 39 10.76 5.32 -1.26
CA GLU A 39 11.33 5.92 -2.47
C GLU A 39 12.10 4.86 -3.28
N GLY A 40 12.83 3.95 -2.62
CA GLY A 40 13.50 2.83 -3.27
C GLY A 40 12.54 1.94 -4.07
N LEU A 41 11.41 1.54 -3.48
CA LEU A 41 10.38 0.76 -4.16
C LEU A 41 9.77 1.54 -5.34
N ARG A 42 9.46 2.82 -5.12
CA ARG A 42 8.89 3.70 -6.15
C ARG A 42 9.80 3.89 -7.35
N VAL A 43 11.10 4.07 -7.12
CA VAL A 43 12.11 4.18 -8.17
C VAL A 43 12.22 2.87 -8.94
N ALA A 44 12.29 1.73 -8.26
CA ALA A 44 12.37 0.41 -8.91
C ALA A 44 11.20 0.17 -9.87
N VAL A 45 9.98 0.48 -9.44
CA VAL A 45 8.78 0.36 -10.27
C VAL A 45 8.80 1.34 -11.45
N ARG A 46 9.12 2.61 -11.19
CA ARG A 46 9.17 3.65 -12.23
C ARG A 46 10.18 3.29 -13.32
N ASP A 47 11.37 2.84 -12.94
CA ASP A 47 12.45 2.55 -13.89
C ASP A 47 12.12 1.36 -14.79
N ALA A 48 11.38 0.37 -14.27
CA ALA A 48 10.95 -0.78 -15.05
C ALA A 48 9.73 -0.52 -15.96
N THR A 49 8.81 0.35 -15.53
CA THR A 49 7.47 0.45 -16.16
C THR A 49 7.17 1.79 -16.82
N CYS A 50 8.00 2.82 -16.55
CA CYS A 50 7.75 4.22 -16.87
C CYS A 50 6.45 4.79 -16.26
N ALA A 51 5.75 4.05 -15.39
CA ALA A 51 4.55 4.51 -14.70
C ALA A 51 4.91 5.52 -13.61
N ALA A 52 4.01 6.49 -13.40
CA ALA A 52 4.13 7.39 -12.25
C ALA A 52 3.89 6.62 -10.95
N THR A 53 4.52 7.05 -9.85
CA THR A 53 4.35 6.43 -8.54
C THR A 53 4.03 7.47 -7.47
N THR A 54 3.09 7.14 -6.59
CA THR A 54 2.72 7.96 -5.42
C THR A 54 2.89 7.16 -4.14
N PHE A 55 3.07 7.85 -3.02
CA PHE A 55 3.12 7.26 -1.69
C PHE A 55 2.36 8.14 -0.72
N GLY A 56 1.63 7.50 0.20
CA GLY A 56 0.93 8.19 1.26
C GLY A 56 0.67 7.30 2.46
N TYR A 57 0.82 7.88 3.65
CA TYR A 57 0.41 7.27 4.90
C TYR A 57 -1.11 7.26 5.04
N GLY A 58 -1.67 6.09 5.33
CA GLY A 58 -3.07 5.86 5.64
C GLY A 58 -3.39 6.15 7.10
N PRO A 59 -4.63 6.55 7.43
CA PRO A 59 -5.74 6.88 6.52
C PRO A 59 -5.63 8.29 5.90
N ARG A 60 -4.58 9.06 6.19
CA ARG A 60 -4.47 10.49 5.84
C ARG A 60 -4.61 10.78 4.34
N PHE A 61 -4.05 9.95 3.46
CA PHE A 61 -4.08 10.21 2.01
C PHE A 61 -5.52 10.27 1.44
N LEU A 62 -6.51 9.68 2.12
CA LEU A 62 -7.91 9.69 1.70
C LEU A 62 -8.47 11.11 1.54
N HIS A 63 -7.94 12.06 2.31
CA HIS A 63 -8.40 13.46 2.28
C HIS A 63 -7.71 14.32 1.21
N SER A 64 -6.68 13.79 0.52
CA SER A 64 -5.92 14.53 -0.49
C SER A 64 -6.05 13.90 -1.86
N THR A 65 -5.74 12.61 -2.00
CA THR A 65 -5.74 11.90 -3.29
C THR A 65 -6.94 10.98 -3.47
N GLY A 66 -7.88 10.94 -2.51
CA GLY A 66 -9.05 10.06 -2.56
C GLY A 66 -9.89 10.24 -3.84
N GLN A 67 -10.08 11.48 -4.30
CA GLN A 67 -10.80 11.75 -5.55
C GLN A 67 -10.06 11.20 -6.77
N LEU A 68 -8.73 11.34 -6.83
CA LEU A 68 -7.92 10.78 -7.90
C LEU A 68 -7.98 9.24 -7.89
N HIS A 69 -7.96 8.63 -6.71
CA HIS A 69 -7.93 7.17 -6.57
C HIS A 69 -9.27 6.51 -6.92
N LYS A 70 -10.39 7.10 -6.49
CA LYS A 70 -11.71 6.43 -6.53
C LYS A 70 -12.72 7.05 -7.49
N GLY A 71 -12.56 8.33 -7.80
CA GLY A 71 -13.53 9.08 -8.63
C GLY A 71 -12.91 9.74 -9.87
N GLY A 72 -11.62 9.54 -10.11
CA GLY A 72 -10.92 9.95 -11.33
C GLY A 72 -10.97 8.87 -12.41
N PRO A 73 -10.20 9.04 -13.50
CA PRO A 73 -10.01 7.97 -14.48
C PRO A 73 -9.51 6.68 -13.80
N PRO A 74 -9.94 5.49 -14.25
CA PRO A 74 -9.59 4.21 -13.65
C PRO A 74 -8.17 3.76 -14.03
N THR A 75 -7.18 4.61 -13.75
CA THR A 75 -5.76 4.39 -14.10
C THR A 75 -4.90 4.08 -12.87
N GLY A 76 -5.47 4.07 -11.67
CA GLY A 76 -4.75 3.74 -10.44
C GLY A 76 -4.56 2.22 -10.27
N VAL A 77 -3.36 1.86 -9.85
CA VAL A 77 -2.97 0.52 -9.39
C VAL A 77 -2.50 0.67 -7.95
N PHE A 78 -3.01 -0.13 -7.02
CA PHE A 78 -2.90 0.15 -5.58
C PHE A 78 -2.18 -0.98 -4.85
N LEU A 79 -1.13 -0.64 -4.10
CA LEU A 79 -0.46 -1.57 -3.20
C LEU A 79 -0.57 -1.04 -1.78
N GLN A 80 -1.38 -1.73 -0.97
CA GLN A 80 -1.54 -1.42 0.44
C GLN A 80 -0.43 -2.10 1.25
N LEU A 81 0.28 -1.32 2.07
CA LEU A 81 1.29 -1.81 2.99
C LEU A 81 0.72 -1.75 4.40
N LEU A 82 0.78 -2.85 5.13
CA LEU A 82 0.23 -2.95 6.48
C LEU A 82 1.29 -3.48 7.44
N HIS A 83 1.47 -2.85 8.59
CA HIS A 83 2.43 -3.29 9.61
C HIS A 83 1.76 -3.16 10.97
N ASP A 84 1.76 -4.21 11.79
CA ASP A 84 1.24 -4.09 13.15
C ASP A 84 2.37 -3.55 14.05
N GLY A 85 2.09 -2.45 14.75
CA GLY A 85 3.05 -1.84 15.66
C GLY A 85 3.37 -2.75 16.85
N PRO A 86 4.45 -2.47 17.59
CA PRO A 86 4.90 -3.32 18.69
C PRO A 86 3.95 -3.32 19.89
N GLU A 87 3.13 -2.27 20.05
CA GLU A 87 2.19 -2.12 21.15
C GLU A 87 0.79 -1.89 20.61
N ASP A 88 -0.16 -2.71 21.08
CA ASP A 88 -1.57 -2.52 20.77
C ASP A 88 -2.30 -1.90 21.96
N VAL A 89 -2.88 -0.72 21.73
CA VAL A 89 -3.49 0.10 22.77
C VAL A 89 -4.99 0.05 22.66
N GLU A 90 -5.69 -0.15 23.78
CA GLU A 90 -7.14 -0.11 23.86
C GLU A 90 -7.69 1.29 23.52
N VAL A 91 -8.77 1.35 22.76
CA VAL A 91 -9.52 2.59 22.56
C VAL A 91 -10.51 2.74 23.72
N PRO A 92 -10.40 3.79 24.57
CA PRO A 92 -11.24 3.93 25.75
C PRO A 92 -12.74 3.85 25.43
N GLY A 93 -13.43 2.89 26.06
CA GLY A 93 -14.88 2.71 25.93
C GLY A 93 -15.38 2.08 24.63
N ALA A 94 -14.49 1.67 23.72
CA ALA A 94 -14.88 1.16 22.40
C ALA A 94 -14.96 -0.38 22.32
N GLY A 95 -14.26 -1.09 23.22
CA GLY A 95 -14.20 -2.56 23.21
C GLY A 95 -13.32 -3.14 22.10
N TYR A 96 -12.42 -2.33 21.54
CA TYR A 96 -11.43 -2.72 20.54
C TYR A 96 -10.17 -1.83 20.66
N THR A 97 -9.10 -2.28 20.01
CA THR A 97 -7.80 -1.61 20.04
C THR A 97 -7.55 -0.69 18.85
N PHE A 98 -6.54 0.18 18.95
CA PHE A 98 -6.12 1.04 17.83
C PHE A 98 -5.62 0.21 16.63
N SER A 99 -4.96 -0.94 16.86
CA SER A 99 -4.58 -1.82 15.76
C SER A 99 -5.81 -2.41 15.08
N THR A 100 -6.82 -2.82 15.85
CA THR A 100 -8.11 -3.29 15.30
C THR A 100 -8.77 -2.21 14.45
N LEU A 101 -8.84 -0.98 14.95
CA LEU A 101 -9.42 0.15 14.23
C LEU A 101 -8.67 0.45 12.93
N LYS A 102 -7.34 0.54 12.97
CA LYS A 102 -6.49 0.79 11.80
C LYS A 102 -6.64 -0.33 10.76
N ASN A 103 -6.61 -1.59 11.20
CA ASN A 103 -6.73 -2.75 10.31
C ASN A 103 -8.12 -2.81 9.66
N ALA A 104 -9.18 -2.45 10.39
CA ALA A 104 -10.52 -2.30 9.82
C ALA A 104 -10.60 -1.18 8.77
N GLN A 105 -9.98 -0.02 9.03
CA GLN A 105 -9.90 1.07 8.06
C GLN A 105 -9.13 0.68 6.80
N ALA A 106 -7.98 0.01 6.95
CA ALA A 106 -7.19 -0.49 5.83
C ALA A 106 -7.97 -1.49 4.98
N ALA A 107 -8.65 -2.45 5.63
CA ALA A 107 -9.48 -3.44 4.96
C ALA A 107 -10.63 -2.78 4.18
N GLY A 108 -11.38 -1.87 4.80
CA GLY A 108 -12.49 -1.18 4.13
C GLY A 108 -12.04 -0.35 2.92
N ASP A 109 -10.86 0.27 3.00
CA ASP A 109 -10.30 1.03 1.88
C ASP A 109 -9.95 0.12 0.69
N LEU A 110 -9.29 -1.00 0.96
CA LEU A 110 -8.91 -2.00 -0.03
C LEU A 110 -10.15 -2.66 -0.68
N GLU A 111 -11.15 -3.02 0.11
CA GLU A 111 -12.42 -3.56 -0.37
C GLU A 111 -13.17 -2.55 -1.25
N THR A 112 -13.13 -1.26 -0.89
CA THR A 112 -13.72 -0.19 -1.70
C THR A 112 -13.06 -0.13 -3.09
N LEU A 113 -11.73 -0.11 -3.15
CA LEU A 113 -11.00 -0.11 -4.43
C LEU A 113 -11.36 -1.31 -5.29
N ARG A 114 -11.35 -2.52 -4.70
CA ARG A 114 -11.71 -3.76 -5.41
C ARG A 114 -13.16 -3.75 -5.90
N SER A 115 -14.10 -3.22 -5.10
CA SER A 115 -15.51 -3.09 -5.50
C SER A 115 -15.73 -2.15 -6.69
N HIS A 116 -14.83 -1.17 -6.87
CA HIS A 116 -14.80 -0.28 -8.04
C HIS A 116 -14.08 -0.89 -9.25
N GLY A 117 -13.65 -2.15 -9.18
CA GLY A 117 -12.91 -2.83 -10.23
C GLY A 117 -11.46 -2.34 -10.40
N LEU A 118 -10.92 -1.62 -9.41
CA LEU A 118 -9.57 -1.11 -9.45
C LEU A 118 -8.57 -2.19 -8.97
N PRO A 119 -7.43 -2.39 -9.67
CA PRO A 119 -6.41 -3.36 -9.25
C PRO A 119 -5.80 -2.96 -7.91
N ALA A 120 -6.00 -3.77 -6.87
CA ALA A 120 -5.52 -3.46 -5.53
C ALA A 120 -5.13 -4.73 -4.76
N GLU A 121 -3.91 -4.73 -4.24
CA GLU A 121 -3.38 -5.81 -3.40
C GLU A 121 -2.81 -5.30 -2.09
N ARG A 122 -2.65 -6.20 -1.11
CA ARG A 122 -2.04 -5.90 0.18
C ARG A 122 -0.80 -6.73 0.44
N VAL A 123 0.20 -6.12 1.05
CA VAL A 123 1.32 -6.82 1.66
C VAL A 123 1.43 -6.38 3.12
N ARG A 124 1.37 -7.36 4.01
CA ARG A 124 1.77 -7.20 5.40
C ARG A 124 3.29 -7.22 5.54
N LEU A 125 3.84 -6.16 6.12
CA LEU A 125 5.25 -6.03 6.48
C LEU A 125 5.45 -6.66 7.86
N GLU A 126 6.25 -7.71 7.93
CA GLU A 126 6.55 -8.43 9.17
C GLU A 126 7.92 -8.01 9.74
N GLY A 127 8.00 -7.90 11.06
CA GLY A 127 9.21 -7.48 11.76
C GLY A 127 9.44 -5.97 11.65
N ASP A 128 10.69 -5.57 11.40
CA ASP A 128 11.01 -4.16 11.16
C ASP A 128 10.41 -3.72 9.80
N PRO A 129 9.60 -2.64 9.77
CA PRO A 129 8.90 -2.22 8.56
C PRO A 129 9.84 -1.69 7.47
N VAL A 130 11.00 -1.15 7.83
CA VAL A 130 11.99 -0.64 6.86
C VAL A 130 12.63 -1.82 6.15
N GLU A 131 13.16 -2.78 6.92
CA GLU A 131 13.78 -3.98 6.34
C GLU A 131 12.77 -4.81 5.53
N ALA A 132 11.52 -4.90 6.00
CA ALA A 132 10.45 -5.59 5.28
C ALA A 132 10.13 -4.91 3.95
N LEU A 133 10.14 -3.58 3.89
CA LEU A 133 9.93 -2.82 2.67
C LEU A 133 11.11 -2.92 1.70
N GLU A 134 12.34 -3.00 2.20
CA GLU A 134 13.52 -3.28 1.39
C GLU A 134 13.46 -4.69 0.79
N ARG A 135 13.09 -5.71 1.58
CA ARG A 135 12.84 -7.07 1.07
C ARG A 135 11.74 -7.09 0.02
N LEU A 136 10.64 -6.36 0.24
CA LEU A 136 9.56 -6.21 -0.73
C LEU A 136 10.07 -5.54 -2.02
N THR A 137 10.98 -4.57 -1.91
CA THR A 137 11.60 -3.92 -3.08
C THR A 137 12.38 -4.91 -3.93
N GLU A 138 13.23 -5.74 -3.34
CA GLU A 138 13.96 -6.78 -4.07
C GLU A 138 13.01 -7.85 -4.65
N ARG A 139 11.97 -8.22 -3.90
CA ARG A 139 10.92 -9.11 -4.41
C ARG A 139 10.27 -8.51 -5.65
N VAL A 140 9.80 -7.26 -5.59
CA VAL A 140 9.17 -6.54 -6.72
C VAL A 140 10.11 -6.44 -7.93
N ARG A 141 11.40 -6.16 -7.73
CA ARG A 141 12.39 -6.15 -8.83
C ARG A 141 12.51 -7.47 -9.57
N SER A 142 12.33 -8.60 -8.87
CA SER A 142 12.38 -9.92 -9.52
C SER A 142 11.07 -10.30 -10.22
N LEU A 143 10.00 -9.55 -9.98
CA LEU A 143 8.66 -9.78 -10.58
C LEU A 143 8.35 -8.83 -11.74
N LEU A 144 9.14 -7.75 -11.91
CA LEU A 144 9.08 -6.78 -13.01
C LEU A 144 9.97 -7.20 -14.18
#